data_AF-A0A8S1TCK0-F1
#
_entry.id   AF-A0A8S1TCK0-F1
#
_cell.length_a   1.000
_cell.length_b   1.000
_cell.length_c   1.000
_cell.angle_alpha   90.00
_cell.angle_beta   90.00
_cell.angle_gamma   90.00
#
_symmetry.space_group_name_H-M   'P 1'
#
loop_
_entity.id
_entity.type
_entity.pdbx_description
1 polymer ?
#
loop_
_entity_poly.entity_id
_entity_poly.type
_entity_poly.pdbx_seq_one_letter_code
_entity_poly.pdbx_strand_id
1 'polypeptide(L)'
;MAMSNGSSILVGTIIYVVLGVVACFGFNFYVTKKTKNPHDVPENRTITLVSVTIATFCVWLMWVVAYMAQMNPIITPEWESHQPNEET
;
A
#
# COMPACT_ATOMS: atom_id res chain seq x y z
N MET A 1 0.71 23.36 -6.59
CA MET A 1 1.99 23.39 -5.85
C MET A 1 2.62 22.02 -6.03
N ALA A 2 3.65 21.89 -6.88
CA ALA A 2 4.32 20.61 -7.07
C ALA A 2 5.07 20.26 -5.78
N MET A 3 4.67 19.18 -5.10
CA MET A 3 5.40 18.67 -3.95
C MET A 3 6.71 18.06 -4.45
N SER A 4 7.82 18.31 -3.74
CA SER A 4 9.08 17.66 -4.09
C SER A 4 8.94 16.14 -3.96
N ASN A 5 9.66 15.40 -4.81
CA ASN A 5 9.65 13.94 -4.83
C ASN A 5 9.83 13.30 -3.44
N GLY A 6 10.75 13.85 -2.62
CA GLY A 6 10.95 13.39 -1.25
C GLY A 6 9.76 13.63 -0.31
N SER A 7 9.02 14.72 -0.52
CA SER A 7 7.82 15.04 0.27
C SER A 7 6.69 14.05 0.00
N SER A 8 6.54 13.61 -1.25
CA SER A 8 5.53 12.63 -1.64
C SER A 8 5.78 11.24 -1.06
N ILE A 9 7.06 10.79 -1.05
CA ILE A 9 7.44 9.53 -0.41
C ILE A 9 7.18 9.59 1.10
N LEU A 10 7.53 10.71 1.74
CA LEU A 10 7.31 10.90 3.17
C LEU A 10 5.82 10.83 3.52
N VAL A 11 4.98 11.59 2.80
CA VAL A 11 3.53 11.59 3.02
C VAL A 11 2.93 10.21 2.79
N GLY A 12 3.28 9.53 1.70
CA GLY A 12 2.79 8.17 1.44
C GLY A 12 3.24 7.16 2.51
N THR A 13 4.48 7.26 2.99
CA THR A 13 4.98 6.40 4.07
C THR A 13 4.20 6.62 5.36
N ILE A 14 3.92 7.88 5.73
CA ILE A 14 3.09 8.19 6.90
C ILE A 14 1.70 7.57 6.76
N ILE A 15 1.08 7.65 5.57
CA ILE A 15 -0.24 7.05 5.31
C ILE A 15 -0.20 5.53 5.54
N TYR A 16 0.78 4.82 4.98
CA TYR A 16 0.91 3.38 5.17
C TYR A 16 1.21 2.98 6.61
N VAL A 17 1.99 3.77 7.35
CA VAL A 17 2.22 3.56 8.79
C VAL A 17 0.91 3.70 9.57
N VAL A 18 0.14 4.76 9.33
CA VAL A 18 -1.16 4.97 10.00
C VAL A 18 -2.13 3.84 9.67
N LEU A 19 -2.23 3.44 8.41
CA LEU A 19 -3.06 2.30 7.99
C LEU A 19 -2.63 1.00 8.65
N GLY A 20 -1.32 0.74 8.74
CA GLY A 20 -0.76 -0.43 9.43
C GLY A 20 -1.12 -0.47 10.90
N VAL A 21 -0.97 0.67 11.59
CA VAL A 21 -1.32 0.80 13.01
C VAL A 21 -2.81 0.56 13.23
N VAL A 22 -3.67 1.19 12.44
CA VAL A 22 -5.13 1.01 12.51
C VAL A 22 -5.52 -0.44 12.23
N ALA A 23 -4.92 -1.07 11.21
CA ALA A 23 -5.15 -2.47 10.89
C ALA A 23 -4.72 -3.38 12.04
N CYS A 24 -3.54 -3.17 12.62
CA CYS A 24 -3.06 -3.92 13.78
C CYS A 24 -4.06 -3.88 14.93
N PHE A 25 -4.56 -2.70 15.32
CA PHE A 25 -5.57 -2.59 16.38
C PHE A 25 -6.90 -3.24 16.00
N GLY A 26 -7.39 -3.02 14.78
CA GLY A 26 -8.66 -3.58 14.31
C GLY A 26 -8.65 -5.11 14.27
N PHE A 27 -7.61 -5.70 13.69
CA PHE A 27 -7.47 -7.16 13.63
C PHE A 27 -7.19 -7.78 15.01
N ASN A 28 -6.47 -7.10 15.90
CA ASN A 28 -6.27 -7.56 17.28
C ASN A 28 -7.62 -7.71 18.01
N PHE A 29 -8.44 -6.65 17.96
CA PHE A 29 -9.76 -6.64 18.59
C PHE A 29 -10.70 -7.69 17.99
N TYR A 30 -10.67 -7.85 16.67
CA TYR A 30 -11.45 -8.86 15.97
C TYR A 30 -11.10 -10.29 16.42
N VAL A 31 -9.81 -10.61 16.51
CA VAL A 31 -9.33 -11.94 16.92
C VAL A 31 -9.68 -12.24 18.38
N THR A 32 -9.52 -11.26 19.28
CA THR A 32 -9.90 -11.42 20.68
C THR A 32 -11.40 -11.70 20.85
N LYS A 33 -12.26 -11.08 20.03
CA LYS A 33 -13.71 -11.32 20.09
C LYS A 33 -14.16 -12.62 19.41
N LYS A 34 -13.46 -13.06 18.36
CA LYS A 34 -13.89 -14.19 17.53
C LYS A 34 -13.40 -15.54 18.04
N THR A 35 -12.23 -15.58 18.69
CA THR A 35 -11.66 -16.81 19.24
C THR A 35 -12.60 -17.41 20.29
N LYS A 36 -13.02 -18.67 20.07
CA LYS A 36 -13.93 -19.41 20.98
C LYS A 36 -13.21 -19.94 22.21
N ASN A 37 -11.96 -20.38 22.06
CA ASN A 37 -11.15 -20.96 23.13
C ASN A 37 -10.24 -19.90 23.74
N PRO A 38 -10.39 -19.56 25.03
CA PRO A 38 -9.59 -18.51 25.66
C PRO A 38 -8.08 -18.81 25.69
N HIS A 39 -7.69 -20.10 25.66
CA HIS A 39 -6.29 -20.51 25.61
C HIS A 39 -5.59 -20.20 24.27
N ASP A 40 -6.34 -20.10 23.16
CA ASP A 40 -5.78 -19.91 21.82
C ASP A 40 -5.66 -18.41 21.47
N VAL A 41 -6.23 -17.52 22.31
CA VAL A 41 -6.21 -16.06 22.10
C VAL A 41 -4.80 -15.49 21.98
N PRO A 42 -3.81 -15.78 22.87
CA PRO A 42 -2.48 -15.20 22.78
C PRO A 42 -1.72 -15.65 21.53
N GLU A 43 -1.86 -16.90 21.12
CA GLU A 43 -1.22 -17.45 19.92
C GLU A 43 -1.82 -16.83 18.65
N ASN A 44 -3.15 -16.84 18.52
CA ASN A 44 -3.86 -16.25 17.39
C ASN A 44 -3.58 -14.75 17.25
N ARG A 45 -3.48 -14.04 18.38
CA ARG A 45 -3.13 -12.62 18.41
C ARG A 45 -1.72 -12.36 17.90
N THR A 46 -0.76 -13.20 18.28
CA THR A 46 0.64 -13.08 17.82
C THR A 46 0.74 -13.32 16.33
N ILE A 47 0.13 -14.41 15.83
CA ILE A 47 0.12 -14.74 14.40
C ILE A 47 -0.52 -13.60 13.60
N THR A 48 -1.63 -13.04 14.09
CA THR A 48 -2.34 -11.94 13.42
C THR A 48 -1.53 -10.65 13.40
N LEU A 49 -0.85 -10.30 14.50
CA LEU A 49 -0.02 -9.10 14.52
C LEU A 49 1.17 -9.21 13.55
N VAL A 50 1.83 -10.38 13.53
CA VAL A 50 2.94 -10.64 12.61
C VAL A 50 2.47 -10.60 11.16
N SER A 51 1.36 -11.27 10.84
CA SER A 51 0.83 -11.32 9.47
C SER A 51 0.39 -9.96 8.96
N VAL A 52 -0.31 -9.17 9.78
CA VAL A 52 -0.76 -7.80 9.41
C VAL A 52 0.44 -6.87 9.22
N THR A 53 1.47 -6.99 10.07
CA THR A 53 2.69 -6.17 9.94
C THR A 53 3.43 -6.49 8.65
N ILE A 54 3.65 -7.78 8.35
CA ILE A 54 4.31 -8.22 7.11
C ILE A 54 3.50 -7.79 5.89
N ALA A 55 2.17 -8.00 5.91
CA ALA A 55 1.30 -7.61 4.80
C ALA A 55 1.36 -6.10 4.53
N THR A 56 1.29 -5.28 5.59
CA THR A 56 1.40 -3.81 5.47
C THR A 56 2.74 -3.41 4.87
N PHE A 57 3.83 -4.02 5.34
CA PHE A 57 5.17 -3.74 4.82
C PHE A 57 5.31 -4.14 3.34
N CYS A 58 4.76 -5.29 2.94
CA CYS A 58 4.78 -5.74 1.54
C CYS A 58 3.99 -4.79 0.62
N VAL A 59 2.81 -4.34 1.04
CA VAL A 59 2.01 -3.41 0.23
C VAL A 59 2.69 -2.03 0.15
N TRP A 60 3.28 -1.56 1.24
CA TRP A 60 4.08 -0.32 1.23
C TRP A 60 5.29 -0.44 0.29
N LEU A 61 6.01 -1.57 0.32
CA LEU A 61 7.13 -1.82 -0.60
C LEU A 61 6.69 -1.79 -2.07
N MET A 62 5.61 -2.48 -2.41
CA MET A 62 5.07 -2.46 -3.78
C MET A 62 4.73 -1.04 -4.23
N TRP A 63 4.09 -0.26 -3.36
CA TRP A 63 3.75 1.12 -3.65
C TRP A 63 4.99 2.00 -3.85
N VAL A 64 5.97 1.94 -2.94
CA VAL A 64 7.20 2.74 -3.04
C VAL A 64 7.97 2.41 -4.33
N VAL A 65 8.10 1.13 -4.67
CA VAL A 65 8.80 0.72 -5.90
C VAL A 65 8.08 1.21 -7.15
N ALA A 66 6.76 1.04 -7.23
CA ALA A 66 5.97 1.53 -8.36
C ALA A 66 6.04 3.07 -8.49
N TYR A 67 6.05 3.78 -7.36
CA TYR A 67 6.17 5.23 -7.33
C TYR A 67 7.55 5.71 -7.80
N MET A 68 8.63 5.08 -7.31
CA MET A 68 9.99 5.41 -7.73
C MET A 68 10.26 5.10 -9.21
N ALA A 69 9.65 4.03 -9.75
CA ALA A 69 9.77 3.68 -11.16
C ALA A 69 9.23 4.78 -12.10
N GLN A 70 8.31 5.61 -11.62
CA GLN A 70 7.70 6.69 -12.39
C GLN A 70 8.40 8.06 -12.21
N MET A 71 9.35 8.20 -11.28
CA MET A 71 9.99 9.49 -11.00
C MET A 71 10.95 9.99 -12.09
N ASN A 72 11.57 9.08 -12.83
CA ASN A 72 12.46 9.40 -13.94
C ASN A 72 12.20 8.41 -15.10
N PRO A 73 11.10 8.58 -15.85
CA PRO A 73 10.72 7.65 -16.91
C PRO A 73 11.67 7.78 -18.10
N ILE A 74 12.17 6.64 -18.59
CA ILE A 74 12.96 6.58 -19.83
C ILE A 74 12.04 6.50 -21.05
N ILE A 75 10.86 5.90 -20.89
CA ILE A 75 9.88 5.68 -21.95
C ILE A 75 8.69 6.60 -21.68
N THR A 76 8.33 7.38 -22.70
CA THR A 76 7.13 8.22 -22.70
C THR A 76 6.05 7.59 -23.59
N PRO A 77 4.76 7.71 -23.25
CA PRO A 77 3.69 7.21 -24.10
C PRO A 77 3.65 8.00 -25.42
N GLU A 78 3.61 7.27 -26.54
CA GLU A 78 3.32 7.82 -27.86
C GLU A 78 1.82 7.66 -28.15
N TRP A 79 1.18 8.74 -28.57
CA TRP A 79 -0.25 8.75 -28.90
C TRP A 79 -0.38 8.71 -30.42
N GLU A 80 -0.89 7.60 -30.96
CA GLU A 80 -1.31 7.53 -32.37
C GLU A 80 -2.62 8.32 -32.51
N SER A 81 -2.56 9.55 -33.02
CA SER A 81 -3.77 10.27 -33.42
C SER A 81 -4.30 9.62 -34.70
N HIS A 82 -5.39 8.86 -34.61
CA HIS A 82 -6.17 8.45 -35.77
C HIS A 82 -6.78 9.71 -36.39
N GLN A 83 -6.03 10.40 -37.26
CA GLN A 83 -6.55 11.47 -38.10
C GLN A 83 -7.39 10.75 -39.19
N PRO A 84 -8.70 11.01 -39.32
CA PRO A 84 -9.46 10.44 -40.43
C PRO A 84 -8.85 10.97 -41.72
N ASN A 85 -8.46 10.06 -42.60
CA ASN A 85 -7.91 10.38 -43.91
C ASN A 85 -8.93 11.28 -44.62
N GLU A 86 -8.56 12.52 -44.94
CA GLU A 86 -9.31 13.32 -45.91
C GLU A 86 -9.07 12.70 -47.29
N GLU A 87 -9.88 11.69 -47.63
CA GLU A 87 -9.96 11.12 -48.97
C GLU A 87 -10.55 12.18 -49.91
N THR A 88 -9.68 12.87 -50.65
CA THR A 88 -10.01 13.63 -51.87
C THR A 88 -10.09 12.73 -53.09
#